data_AF-A0A497RG18-F1
#
_entry.id   AF-A0A497RG18-F1
#
_cell.length_a   1.000
_cell.length_b   1.000
_cell.length_c   1.000
_cell.angle_alpha   90.00
_cell.angle_beta   90.00
_cell.angle_gamma   90.00
#
_symmetry.space_group_name_H-M   'P 1'
#
loop_
_entity.id
_entity.type
_entity.pdbx_description
1 polymer ?
#
loop_
_entity_poly.entity_id
_entity_poly.type
_entity_poly.pdbx_seq_one_letter_code
_entity_poly.pdbx_strand_id
1 'polypeptide(L)' 'MIYVMNSPILTAPGKYAYELIDIERARRLLKEPFESAIGHEAAARFLSKLIGVEVPTQRISIAMRPGDVAVIFRVKQR' A
#
# COMPACT_ATOMS: atom_id res chain seq x y z
N MET A 1 -8.72 2.98 -7.91
CA MET A 1 -7.55 2.08 -7.92
C MET A 1 -7.09 1.84 -6.49
N ILE A 2 -6.55 0.65 -6.21
CA ILE A 2 -5.90 0.35 -4.92
C ILE A 2 -4.40 0.34 -5.12
N TYR A 3 -3.68 1.11 -4.30
CA TYR A 3 -2.23 1.14 -4.28
C TYR A 3 -1.67 0.48 -3.03
N VAL A 4 -0.48 -0.09 -3.12
CA VAL A 4 0.28 -0.58 -1.96
C VAL A 4 1.58 0.20 -1.83
N MET A 5 1.79 0.85 -0.69
CA MET A 5 2.93 1.76 -0.48
C MET A 5 3.68 1.44 0.81
N ASN A 6 4.95 1.82 0.89
CA ASN A 6 5.79 1.67 2.08
C ASN A 6 5.79 2.90 3.02
N SER A 7 5.13 3.99 2.62
CA SER A 7 5.10 5.25 3.37
C SER A 7 3.86 6.08 2.98
N PRO A 8 3.30 6.90 3.90
CA PRO A 8 2.10 7.69 3.65
C PRO A 8 2.42 8.99 2.89
N ILE A 9 2.95 8.87 1.67
CA ILE A 9 3.26 10.02 0.82
C ILE A 9 1.99 10.47 0.09
N LEU A 10 1.71 11.77 0.09
CA LEU A 10 0.68 12.35 -0.78
C LEU A 10 1.21 12.41 -2.21
N THR A 11 0.57 11.71 -3.12
CA THR A 11 1.06 11.50 -4.49
C THR A 11 0.48 12.50 -5.50
N ALA A 12 -0.54 13.26 -5.09
CA ALA A 12 -1.13 14.37 -5.83
C ALA A 12 -1.80 15.38 -4.86
N PRO A 13 -1.96 16.66 -5.24
CA PRO A 13 -2.73 17.63 -4.45
C PRO A 13 -4.19 17.19 -4.23
N GLY A 14 -4.72 17.35 -3.02
CA GLY A 14 -6.09 16.98 -2.70
C GLY A 14 -6.36 16.80 -1.20
N LYS A 15 -7.56 16.31 -0.87
CA LYS A 15 -7.94 15.92 0.49
C LYS A 15 -7.87 14.40 0.62
N TYR A 16 -7.22 13.93 1.68
CA TYR A 16 -7.06 12.50 1.97
C TYR A 16 -7.57 12.20 3.37
N ALA A 17 -8.21 11.06 3.53
CA ALA A 17 -8.46 10.46 4.83
C ALA A 17 -7.33 9.45 5.11
N TYR A 18 -6.71 9.56 6.29
CA TYR A 18 -5.66 8.64 6.72
C TYR A 18 -6.06 8.02 8.04
N GLU A 19 -6.27 6.71 8.03
CA GLU A 19 -6.72 5.93 9.19
C GLU A 19 -5.89 4.66 9.36
N LEU A 20 -5.79 4.20 10.60
CA LEU A 20 -5.23 2.89 10.90
C LEU A 20 -6.29 1.82 10.62
N ILE A 21 -5.88 0.79 9.90
CA ILE A 21 -6.72 -0.39 9.62
C ILE A 21 -6.13 -1.64 10.28
N ASP A 22 -6.98 -2.59 10.62
CA ASP A 22 -6.54 -3.91 11.06
C ASP A 22 -6.08 -4.79 9.89
N ILE A 23 -5.47 -5.93 10.23
CA ILE A 23 -4.93 -6.84 9.23
C ILE A 23 -6.02 -7.46 8.35
N GLU A 24 -7.21 -7.69 8.91
CA GLU A 24 -8.33 -8.30 8.19
C GLU A 24 -8.88 -7.36 7.13
N ARG A 25 -8.97 -6.06 7.42
CA ARG A 25 -9.35 -5.04 6.45
C ARG A 25 -8.30 -4.91 5.35
N ALA A 26 -7.02 -4.92 5.71
CA ALA A 26 -5.94 -4.92 4.71
C ALA A 26 -6.03 -6.14 3.78
N ARG A 27 -6.24 -7.35 4.32
CA ARG A 27 -6.45 -8.57 3.53
C ARG A 27 -7.63 -8.46 2.59
N ARG A 28 -8.77 -7.92 3.03
CA ARG A 28 -9.94 -7.72 2.17
C ARG A 28 -9.65 -6.74 1.03
N LEU A 29 -8.96 -5.64 1.30
CA LEU A 29 -8.61 -4.66 0.26
C LEU A 29 -7.64 -5.24 -0.77
N LEU A 30 -6.67 -6.04 -0.33
CA LEU A 30 -5.62 -6.61 -1.20
C LEU A 30 -6.03 -7.93 -1.90
N LYS A 31 -7.29 -8.35 -1.78
CA LYS A 31 -7.88 -9.39 -2.64
C LYS A 31 -8.36 -8.83 -3.99
N GLU A 32 -8.66 -7.53 -4.03
CA GLU A 32 -9.01 -6.83 -5.26
C GLU A 32 -7.75 -6.49 -6.06
N PRO A 33 -7.84 -6.24 -7.38
CA PRO A 33 -6.72 -5.78 -8.17
C PRO A 33 -6.09 -4.51 -7.57
N PHE A 34 -4.78 -4.56 -7.35
CA PHE A 34 -3.99 -3.45 -6.81
C PHE A 34 -2.69 -3.26 -7.58
N GLU A 35 -2.11 -2.06 -7.46
CA GLU A 35 -0.80 -1.72 -7.99
C GLU A 35 0.20 -1.51 -6.85
N SER A 36 1.31 -2.24 -6.87
CA SER A 36 2.37 -2.07 -5.87
C SER A 36 3.27 -0.91 -6.26
N ALA A 37 3.54 -0.02 -5.31
CA ALA A 37 4.58 1.00 -5.36
C ALA A 37 5.63 0.78 -4.25
N ILE A 38 5.80 -0.47 -3.78
CA ILE A 38 6.82 -0.81 -2.79
C ILE A 38 8.19 -0.94 -3.46
N GLY A 39 9.09 0.01 -3.17
CA GLY A 39 10.48 -0.02 -3.67
C GLY A 39 11.50 -0.80 -2.82
N HIS A 40 11.07 -1.48 -1.74
CA HIS A 40 11.95 -2.24 -0.84
C HIS A 40 11.55 -3.71 -0.75
N GLU A 41 12.44 -4.60 -1.19
CA GLU A 41 12.14 -6.01 -1.39
C GLU A 41 11.76 -6.75 -0.08
N ALA A 42 12.47 -6.47 1.02
CA ALA A 42 12.13 -7.11 2.29
C ALA A 42 10.74 -6.69 2.81
N ALA A 43 10.30 -5.46 2.50
CA ALA A 43 8.98 -4.98 2.91
C ALA A 43 7.88 -5.64 2.09
N ALA A 44 8.09 -5.74 0.77
CA ALA A 44 7.19 -6.46 -0.13
C ALA A 44 7.05 -7.92 0.29
N ARG A 45 8.16 -8.66 0.47
CA ARG A 45 8.13 -10.06 0.93
C ARG A 45 7.45 -10.24 2.27
N PHE A 46 7.71 -9.36 3.23
CA PHE A 46 7.07 -9.43 4.55
C PHE A 46 5.56 -9.23 4.43
N LEU A 47 5.13 -8.19 3.71
CA LEU A 47 3.72 -7.91 3.49
C LEU A 47 3.04 -9.07 2.75
N SER A 48 3.68 -9.66 1.73
CA SER A 48 3.15 -10.81 1.02
C SER A 48 2.88 -11.99 1.94
N LYS A 49 3.83 -12.30 2.84
CA LYS A 49 3.66 -13.37 3.84
C LYS A 49 2.56 -13.04 4.85
N LEU A 50 2.46 -11.79 5.28
CA LEU A 50 1.50 -11.34 6.28
C LEU A 50 0.06 -11.38 5.74
N ILE A 51 -0.14 -10.93 4.50
CA ILE A 51 -1.44 -10.80 3.84
C ILE A 51 -1.87 -12.10 3.16
N GLY A 52 -0.92 -12.93 2.72
CA GLY A 52 -1.17 -14.16 1.97
C GLY A 52 -1.43 -13.92 0.48
N VAL A 53 -1.03 -12.76 -0.05
CA VAL A 53 -1.14 -12.37 -1.46
C VAL A 53 0.22 -11.87 -1.93
N GLU A 54 0.61 -12.16 -3.17
CA GLU A 54 1.88 -11.68 -3.71
C GLU A 54 1.86 -10.16 -3.91
N VAL A 55 2.68 -9.44 -3.14
CA VAL A 55 2.96 -8.02 -3.34
C VAL A 55 4.32 -7.89 -4.04
N PRO A 56 4.37 -7.49 -5.33
CA PRO A 56 5.62 -7.36 -6.05
C PRO A 56 6.42 -6.15 -5.56
N THR A 57 7.74 -6.21 -5.69
CA THR A 57 8.61 -5.04 -5.45
C THR A 57 8.64 -4.22 -6.74
N GLN A 58 8.10 -3.01 -6.70
CA GLN A 58 8.04 -2.10 -7.83
C GLN A 58 8.38 -0.68 -7.36
N ARG A 59 9.49 -0.15 -7.85
CA ARG A 59 9.92 1.23 -7.59
C ARG A 59 9.39 2.13 -8.69
N ILE A 60 8.16 2.57 -8.52
CA ILE A 60 7.46 3.45 -9.45
C ILE A 60 6.91 4.66 -8.71
N SER A 61 6.74 5.76 -9.43
CA SER A 61 5.98 6.92 -8.95
C SER A 61 4.54 6.75 -9.39
N ILE A 62 3.60 6.90 -8.47
CA ILE A 62 2.16 6.92 -8.75
C ILE A 62 1.61 8.33 -8.51
N ALA A 63 0.46 8.64 -9.11
CA ALA A 63 -0.29 9.87 -8.86
C ALA A 63 -1.76 9.50 -8.64
N MET A 64 -2.22 9.57 -7.39
CA MET A 64 -3.59 9.22 -7.03
C MET A 64 -4.61 10.21 -7.58
N ARG A 65 -5.78 9.71 -7.93
CA ARG A 65 -6.96 10.46 -8.37
C ARG A 65 -8.06 10.37 -7.31
N PRO A 66 -9.06 11.28 -7.33
CA PRO A 66 -10.23 11.15 -6.47
C PRO A 66 -10.88 9.77 -6.61
N GLY A 67 -11.09 9.09 -5.47
CA GLY A 67 -11.61 7.72 -5.42
C GLY A 67 -10.53 6.63 -5.34
N ASP A 68 -9.26 6.95 -5.54
CA ASP A 68 -8.17 6.01 -5.29
C ASP A 68 -7.90 5.85 -3.80
N VAL A 69 -7.44 4.67 -3.43
CA VAL A 69 -7.09 4.31 -2.05
C VAL A 69 -5.70 3.70 -2.01
N ALA A 70 -5.01 3.86 -0.88
CA ALA A 70 -3.71 3.26 -0.67
C ALA A 70 -3.67 2.47 0.64
N VAL A 71 -3.20 1.22 0.58
CA VAL A 71 -2.82 0.42 1.73
C VAL A 71 -1.36 0.68 2.03
N ILE A 72 -1.09 1.27 3.20
CA ILE A 72 0.25 1.73 3.56
C ILE A 72 0.86 0.78 4.59
N PHE A 73 1.94 0.10 4.20
CA PHE A 73 2.76 -0.68 5.12
C PHE A 73 3.84 0.22 5.73
N ARG A 74 3.62 0.64 6.98
CA ARG A 74 4.54 1.51 7.71
C ARG A 74 5.32 0.72 8.76
N VAL A 75 6.65 0.69 8.61
CA VAL A 75 7.54 0.20 9.67
C VAL A 75 7.65 1.28 10.76
N LYS A 76 7.46 0.91 12.03
CA LYS A 76 7.44 1.88 13.15
C LYS A 76 8.83 2.33 13.60
N GLN A 77 9.85 1.48 13.43
CA GLN A 77 11.23 1.73 13.84
C GLN A 77 12.16 1.16 12.77
N ARG A 78 13.30 1.81 12.54
CA ARG A 78 14.28 1.40 11.54
C ARG A 78 15.42 0.63 12.20
#